data_AF-A0AAW9SRD8-F1
#
_entry.id   AF-A0AAW9SRD8-F1
#
_cell.length_a   1.000
_cell.length_b   1.000
_cell.length_c   1.000
_cell.angle_alpha   90.00
_cell.angle_beta   90.00
_cell.angle_gamma   90.00
#
_symmetry.space_group_name_H-M   'P 1'
#
loop_
_entity.id
_entity.type
_entity.pdbx_description
1 polymer ?
#
loop_
_entity_poly.entity_id
_entity_poly.type
_entity_poly.pdbx_seq_one_letter_code
_entity_poly.pdbx_strand_id
1 'polypeptide(L)'
;MRLPAEKLHHVGTIGFAARIAAPEVFVARAALRSGGPDGFVDCFFDKHLLFRPEEASHVDAIPVHYREPVPAEAAWRELILFLPTHSFRLSIIDLRLFVV
;
A
#
# COMPACT_ATOMS: atom_id res chain seq x y z
N MET A 1 -1.04 2.67 -10.97
CA MET A 1 -2.02 3.74 -10.67
C MET A 1 -1.29 4.82 -9.88
N ARG A 2 -1.25 6.06 -10.38
CA ARG A 2 -0.52 7.16 -9.71
C ARG A 2 -1.44 7.80 -8.68
N LEU A 3 -1.00 7.84 -7.42
CA LEU A 3 -1.69 8.60 -6.37
C LEU A 3 -1.58 10.10 -6.68
N PRO A 4 -2.56 10.94 -6.26
CA PRO A 4 -2.44 12.39 -6.42
C PRO A 4 -1.14 12.85 -5.76
N ALA A 5 -0.20 13.26 -6.62
CA ALA A 5 1.21 13.21 -6.29
C ALA A 5 1.65 14.29 -5.32
N GLU A 6 0.94 15.43 -5.23
CA GLU A 6 1.66 16.63 -4.80
C GLU A 6 1.41 17.00 -3.34
N LYS A 7 0.21 16.77 -2.79
CA LYS A 7 -0.19 17.48 -1.58
C LYS A 7 -1.21 16.72 -0.72
N LEU A 8 -0.77 16.13 0.40
CA LEU A 8 -1.63 15.43 1.35
C LEU A 8 -2.14 16.32 2.51
N HIS A 9 -1.88 17.64 2.47
CA HIS A 9 -2.17 18.57 3.56
C HIS A 9 -3.67 18.74 3.90
N HIS A 10 -4.58 18.29 3.04
CA HIS A 10 -6.04 18.28 3.27
C HIS A 10 -6.65 16.88 3.20
N VAL A 11 -5.81 15.84 3.14
CA VAL A 11 -6.25 14.45 3.08
C VAL A 11 -6.30 13.88 4.49
N GLY A 12 -7.46 13.35 4.89
CA GLY A 12 -7.57 12.67 6.18
C GLY A 12 -6.85 11.33 6.15
N THR A 13 -7.12 10.51 5.14
CA THR A 13 -6.65 9.14 5.03
C THR A 13 -6.30 8.75 3.60
N ILE A 14 -5.20 8.01 3.44
CA ILE A 14 -4.83 7.35 2.20
C ILE A 14 -4.82 5.85 2.40
N GLY A 15 -5.41 5.09 1.49
CA GLY A 15 -5.51 3.65 1.66
C GLY A 15 -5.62 2.89 0.36
N PHE A 16 -5.70 1.57 0.51
CA PHE A 16 -5.94 0.66 -0.60
C PHE A 16 -6.93 -0.42 -0.22
N ALA A 17 -7.67 -0.87 -1.22
CA ALA A 17 -8.52 -2.04 -1.17
C ALA A 17 -8.03 -3.03 -2.22
N ALA A 18 -7.92 -4.30 -1.85
CA ALA A 18 -7.49 -5.36 -2.74
C ALA A 18 -8.39 -6.58 -2.61
N ARG A 19 -8.63 -7.27 -3.72
CA ARG A 19 -9.16 -8.63 -3.74
C ARG A 19 -8.04 -9.55 -4.22
N ILE A 20 -7.66 -10.50 -3.37
CA ILE A 20 -6.46 -11.31 -3.57
C ILE A 20 -6.75 -12.79 -3.35
N ALA A 21 -5.95 -13.65 -3.99
CA ALA A 21 -5.93 -15.09 -3.75
C ALA A 21 -4.53 -15.65 -4.05
N ALA A 22 -4.18 -16.78 -3.46
CA ALA A 22 -2.97 -17.53 -3.79
C ALA A 22 -3.16 -19.03 -3.50
N PRO A 23 -2.55 -19.95 -4.27
CA PRO A 23 -2.65 -21.37 -3.98
C PRO A 23 -2.01 -21.76 -2.64
N GLU A 24 -0.97 -21.05 -2.21
CA GLU A 24 -0.30 -21.24 -0.93
C GLU A 24 -0.56 -20.09 0.04
N VAL A 25 -0.55 -20.38 1.34
CA VAL A 25 -0.71 -19.36 2.38
C VAL A 25 0.61 -18.63 2.60
N PHE A 26 0.61 -17.31 2.44
CA PHE A 26 1.74 -16.46 2.80
C PHE A 26 1.28 -15.05 3.16
N VAL A 27 2.21 -14.30 3.77
CA VAL A 27 1.99 -12.90 4.13
C VAL A 27 2.84 -11.97 3.28
N ALA A 28 2.28 -10.83 2.93
CA ALA A 28 3.00 -9.72 2.32
C ALA A 28 2.75 -8.43 3.11
N ARG A 29 3.63 -7.46 2.95
CA ARG A 29 3.45 -6.12 3.53
C ARG A 29 3.19 -5.12 2.41
N ALA A 30 2.41 -4.09 2.70
CA ALA A 30 2.27 -2.95 1.82
C ALA A 30 2.92 -1.71 2.45
N ALA A 31 3.46 -0.83 1.62
CA ALA A 31 3.86 0.51 2.03
C ALA A 31 3.39 1.56 1.02
N LEU A 32 3.11 2.75 1.53
CA LEU A 32 3.08 3.97 0.75
C LEU A 32 4.52 4.48 0.62
N ARG A 33 5.09 4.38 -0.57
CA ARG A 33 6.39 4.96 -0.88
C ARG A 33 6.21 6.37 -1.38
N SER A 34 6.90 7.32 -0.77
CA SER A 34 6.89 8.73 -1.17
C SER A 34 8.31 9.13 -1.58
N GLY A 35 8.46 9.64 -2.81
CA GLY A 35 9.77 10.02 -3.35
C GLY A 35 9.97 11.52 -3.49
N GLY A 36 11.24 11.93 -3.42
CA GLY A 36 11.71 13.30 -3.58
C GLY A 36 13.13 13.36 -4.17
N PRO A 37 13.75 14.55 -4.22
CA PRO A 37 15.09 14.74 -4.80
C PRO A 37 16.17 13.85 -4.18
N ASP A 38 16.07 13.59 -2.87
CA ASP A 38 17.09 12.87 -2.09
C ASP A 38 16.78 11.37 -1.90
N GLY A 39 15.79 10.83 -2.61
CA GLY A 39 15.42 9.41 -2.54
C GLY A 39 13.94 9.20 -2.22
N PHE A 40 13.64 8.18 -1.41
CA PHE A 40 12.27 7.84 -1.02
C PHE A 40 12.18 7.38 0.43
N VAL A 41 10.99 7.50 1.00
CA VAL A 41 10.62 6.94 2.30
C VAL A 41 9.45 5.99 2.16
N ASP A 42 9.51 4.87 2.89
CA ASP A 42 8.42 3.90 2.99
C ASP A 42 7.64 4.12 4.29
N CYS A 43 6.35 4.38 4.18
CA CYS A 43 5.43 4.27 5.31
C CYS A 43 4.61 2.99 5.16
N PHE A 44 4.88 2.00 6.02
CA PHE A 44 4.14 0.74 6.02
C PHE A 44 2.72 0.91 6.53
N PHE A 45 1.81 0.20 5.87
CA PHE A 45 0.46 -0.07 6.35
C PHE A 45 0.50 -0.99 7.58
N ASP A 46 -0.49 -0.89 8.47
CA ASP A 46 -0.49 -1.62 9.75
C ASP A 46 -0.84 -3.10 9.58
N LYS A 47 -1.67 -3.42 8.59
CA LYS A 47 -2.12 -4.77 8.33
C LYS A 47 -1.22 -5.44 7.31
N HIS A 48 -0.92 -6.71 7.57
CA HIS A 48 -0.34 -7.58 6.56
C HIS A 48 -1.43 -8.08 5.61
N LEU A 49 -1.08 -8.23 4.34
CA LEU A 49 -1.91 -8.95 3.38
C LEU A 49 -1.73 -10.44 3.63
N LEU A 50 -2.84 -11.13 3.90
CA LEU A 50 -2.86 -12.59 4.00
C LEU A 50 -3.36 -13.16 2.67
N PHE A 51 -2.47 -13.83 1.94
CA PHE A 51 -2.80 -14.59 0.76
C PHE A 51 -3.15 -16.03 1.17
N ARG A 52 -4.22 -16.57 0.59
CA ARG A 52 -4.74 -17.93 0.85
C ARG A 52 -5.54 -18.43 -0.37
N PRO A 53 -5.88 -19.73 -0.45
CA PRO A 53 -6.61 -20.31 -1.57
C PRO A 53 -7.94 -19.63 -1.85
N GLU A 54 -8.66 -19.26 -0.79
CA GLU A 54 -9.93 -18.56 -0.91
C GLU A 54 -9.71 -17.08 -1.19
N GLU A 55 -10.45 -16.55 -2.17
CA GLU A 55 -10.47 -15.13 -2.44
C GLU A 55 -10.82 -14.33 -1.18
N ALA A 56 -10.02 -13.30 -0.90
CA ALA A 56 -10.19 -12.46 0.27
C ALA A 56 -10.10 -10.99 -0.11
N SER A 57 -10.97 -10.19 0.51
CA SER A 57 -10.87 -8.73 0.48
C SER A 57 -9.95 -8.26 1.59
N HIS A 58 -9.08 -7.31 1.27
CA HIS A 58 -8.21 -6.62 2.20
C HIS A 58 -8.40 -5.11 2.04
N VAL A 59 -8.53 -4.41 3.17
CA VAL A 59 -8.58 -2.95 3.19
C VAL A 59 -7.66 -2.46 4.30
N ASP A 60 -6.76 -1.56 3.95
CA ASP A 60 -5.95 -0.85 4.93
C ASP A 60 -5.69 0.59 4.54
N ALA A 61 -5.42 1.41 5.55
CA ALA A 61 -5.36 2.86 5.39
C ALA A 61 -4.43 3.51 6.42
N ILE A 62 -3.79 4.61 6.01
CA ILE A 62 -2.90 5.42 6.83
C ILE A 62 -3.57 6.78 7.07
N PRO A 63 -3.80 7.18 8.34
CA PRO A 63 -4.21 8.54 8.66
C PRO A 63 -3.03 9.48 8.42
N VAL A 64 -3.16 10.41 7.48
CA VAL A 64 -2.02 11.22 7.01
C VAL A 64 -1.50 12.17 8.09
N HIS A 65 -2.39 12.80 8.86
CA HIS A 65 -2.01 13.86 9.79
C HIS A 65 -1.29 13.39 11.06
N TYR A 66 -1.37 12.10 11.39
CA TYR A 66 -0.88 11.55 12.66
C TYR A 66 0.21 10.50 12.48
N ARG A 67 0.64 10.25 11.24
CA ARG A 67 1.54 9.14 10.90
C ARG A 67 2.84 9.65 10.30
N GLU A 68 3.86 9.73 11.14
CA GLU A 68 5.23 9.72 10.65
C GLU A 68 5.58 8.31 10.10
N PRO A 69 6.33 8.18 8.99
CA PRO A 69 7.04 9.25 8.28
C PRO A 69 6.35 9.70 6.98
N VAL A 70 5.01 9.71 6.88
CA VAL A 70 4.35 10.13 5.62
C VAL A 70 4.65 11.60 5.34
N PRO A 71 5.40 11.94 4.27
CA PRO A 71 5.67 13.33 3.96
C PRO A 71 4.37 14.01 3.50
N ALA A 72 4.12 15.24 3.95
CA ALA A 72 2.98 16.03 3.49
C ALA A 72 3.07 16.33 1.98
N GLU A 73 4.29 16.55 1.50
CA GLU A 73 4.62 16.80 0.10
C GLU A 73 5.62 15.75 -0.41
N ALA A 74 5.43 15.30 -1.64
CA ALA A 74 6.34 14.37 -2.32
C ALA A 74 6.25 14.64 -3.82
N ALA A 75 7.32 14.38 -4.57
CA ALA A 75 7.29 14.50 -6.03
C ALA A 75 6.42 13.41 -6.67
N TRP A 76 6.34 12.25 -6.03
CA TRP A 76 5.51 11.13 -6.45
C TRP A 76 5.21 10.20 -5.26
N ARG A 77 4.14 9.40 -5.42
CA ARG A 77 3.73 8.38 -4.44
C ARG A 77 3.30 7.10 -5.13
N GLU A 78 3.70 5.97 -4.56
CA GLU A 78 3.43 4.62 -5.08
C GLU A 78 2.99 3.68 -3.96
N LEU A 79 2.11 2.73 -4.30
CA LEU A 79 1.84 1.57 -3.45
C LEU A 79 2.87 0.49 -3.77
N ILE A 80 3.65 0.07 -2.76
CA ILE A 80 4.66 -0.98 -2.87
C ILE A 80 4.18 -2.22 -2.12
N LEU A 81 4.26 -3.39 -2.77
CA LEU A 81 4.03 -4.69 -2.15
C LEU A 81 5.36 -5.41 -1.92
N PHE A 82 5.62 -5.78 -0.67
CA PHE A 82 6.78 -6.56 -0.25
C PHE A 82 6.38 -8.03 -0.22
N LEU A 83 6.74 -8.75 -1.29
CA LEU A 83 6.41 -10.15 -1.52
C LEU A 83 7.52 -11.07 -0.97
N PRO A 84 7.24 -12.37 -0.77
CA PRO A 84 8.26 -13.32 -0.34
C PRO A 84 9.45 -13.40 -1.31
N THR A 85 10.64 -13.71 -0.77
CA THR A 85 11.88 -13.86 -1.57
C THR A 85 12.06 -15.26 -2.17
N HIS A 86 11.14 -16.19 -1.88
CA HIS A 86 11.07 -17.52 -2.49
C HIS A 86 10.00 -17.56 -3.59
N SER A 87 9.91 -18.67 -4.32
CA SER A 87 8.88 -18.84 -5.36
C SER A 87 7.47 -18.81 -4.77
N PHE A 88 6.58 -18.01 -5.34
CA PHE A 88 5.16 -17.94 -4.97
C PHE A 88 4.31 -17.75 -6.22
N ARG A 89 3.01 -18.02 -6.10
CA ARG A 89 2.00 -17.61 -7.07
C ARG A 89 0.91 -16.84 -6.35
N LEU A 90 0.41 -15.78 -6.99
CA LEU A 90 -0.71 -15.01 -6.48
C LEU A 90 -1.55 -14.46 -7.62
N SER A 91 -2.78 -14.10 -7.28
CA SER A 91 -3.69 -13.35 -8.12
C SER A 91 -4.06 -12.06 -7.41
N ILE A 92 -3.86 -10.93 -8.09
CA ILE A 92 -4.46 -9.64 -7.72
C ILE A 92 -5.69 -9.49 -8.59
N ILE A 93 -6.86 -9.74 -8.02
CA ILE A 93 -8.14 -9.79 -8.73
C ILE A 93 -8.71 -8.37 -8.88
N ASP A 94 -8.59 -7.57 -7.81
CA ASP A 94 -8.88 -6.13 -7.83
C ASP A 94 -7.85 -5.41 -6.95
N LEU A 95 -7.47 -4.19 -7.35
CA LEU A 95 -6.58 -3.35 -6.57
C LEU A 95 -6.93 -1.88 -6.81
N ARG A 96 -7.40 -1.23 -5.76
CA ARG A 96 -7.82 0.17 -5.77
C ARG A 96 -7.08 0.94 -4.70
N LEU A 97 -6.74 2.17 -5.02
CA LEU A 97 -6.24 3.17 -4.08
C LEU A 97 -7.35 4.17 -3.86
N PHE A 98 -7.45 4.67 -2.64
CA PHE A 98 -8.42 5.68 -2.27
C PHE A 98 -7.78 6.74 -1.38
N VAL A 99 -8.39 7.91 -1.40
CA VAL A 99 -8.02 9.10 -0.63
C VAL A 99 -9.33 9.67 -0.10
N VAL A 100 -9.41 9.87 1.22
CA VAL A 100 -10.61 10.37 1.92
C VAL A 100 -10.23 11.54 2.82
#